data_AF-A0A936ZWE2-F1
#
_entry.id   AF-A0A936ZWE2-F1
#
_cell.length_a   1.000
_cell.length_b   1.000
_cell.length_c   1.000
_cell.angle_alpha   90.00
_cell.angle_beta   90.00
_cell.angle_gamma   90.00
#
_symmetry.space_group_name_H-M   'P 1'
#
loop_
_entity.id
_entity.type
_entity.pdbx_description
1 polymer ?
#
loop_
_entity_poly.entity_id
_entity_poly.type
_entity_poly.pdbx_seq_one_letter_code
_entity_poly.pdbx_strand_id
1 'polypeptide(L)'
;MDKILIIGASGHAKVVADTIELNGVYEIYGFVDSFKTKGEKVLGYEVLGTEEIIPDLFKKGITKCVIAIGDNWLRSSMYYKIKKIVPDFEFVSIVHPSAIVSQYASIGKGTVILNSSKINADAKVGDFCIINTNANLGHDSVMENFSSLAPSATIGGTVAIGEFSAISMGATVIQNLSIGKHTVIGAGAVVTYDIISHCIAYGVPARVIRKREMGENYFNSTTCTNIDFVGYRIENEEDLEKYKKIVDSLNNSNPFYKTELLGTSDMNIHQLCYFVLKKDGVPVVVMPFYERDILIDGEKTQYKDVISPYGYSGPLYNQKKVGVELIQQFWERVDQWYLEKNIVSEFIRFSLNENYLKYSGELIPSLKNVKGVIVDEEQQWNNFKPKVRNNYRKAVQEELQIEIFEAPISLEVIKDFYDIYIQTMQRINAHDQYFFYIDYFTNFISENPDNAIIAIVYKESVPISTELILKGENTLYSYLGGTLSEYFYTRPNDFLKIEMMKWARENGYKYYVLGGGRVDGDGLYKYKKSFFPSDEDIVYYTGRKIVNSDIYNELSLKSKVNELLDVDDIRNGYFPLYRQNE
;
A
#
# COMPACT_ATOMS: atom_id res chain seq x y z
N MET A 1 -12.97 10.20 44.52
CA MET A 1 -13.44 10.95 43.34
C MET A 1 -14.11 9.98 42.40
N ASP A 2 -14.98 10.46 41.53
CA ASP A 2 -15.46 9.62 40.44
C ASP A 2 -14.30 9.30 39.50
N LYS A 3 -14.27 8.07 39.01
CA LYS A 3 -13.24 7.61 38.09
C LYS A 3 -13.60 8.00 36.66
N ILE A 4 -12.63 8.54 35.92
CA ILE A 4 -12.79 8.94 34.53
C ILE A 4 -11.88 8.13 33.62
N LEU A 5 -12.44 7.70 32.48
CA LEU A 5 -11.69 7.08 31.40
C LEU A 5 -11.29 8.13 30.36
N ILE A 6 -10.03 8.14 29.94
CA ILE A 6 -9.56 9.02 28.86
C ILE A 6 -9.50 8.22 27.56
N ILE A 7 -10.20 8.69 26.53
CA ILE A 7 -10.19 8.08 25.20
C ILE A 7 -9.19 8.81 24.30
N GLY A 8 -8.20 8.08 23.81
CA GLY A 8 -7.00 8.60 23.15
C GLY A 8 -5.83 8.74 24.13
N ALA A 9 -4.62 8.43 23.67
CA ALA A 9 -3.39 8.35 24.47
C ALA A 9 -2.20 9.06 23.78
N SER A 10 -2.49 10.00 22.87
CA SER A 10 -1.49 10.78 22.11
C SER A 10 -1.13 12.11 22.81
N GLY A 11 -0.56 13.07 22.07
CA GLY A 11 -0.10 14.35 22.63
C GLY A 11 -1.20 15.15 23.32
N HIS A 12 -2.39 15.26 22.72
CA HIS A 12 -3.50 16.00 23.33
C HIS A 12 -4.01 15.34 24.63
N ALA A 13 -4.01 14.01 24.68
CA ALA A 13 -4.39 13.24 25.86
C ALA A 13 -3.53 13.53 27.09
N LYS A 14 -2.24 13.81 26.90
CA LYS A 14 -1.34 14.23 27.98
C LYS A 14 -1.79 15.56 28.60
N VAL A 15 -2.23 16.51 27.78
CA VAL A 15 -2.69 17.83 28.24
C VAL A 15 -4.04 17.72 28.95
N VAL A 16 -4.93 16.85 28.46
CA VAL A 16 -6.22 16.59 29.12
C VAL A 16 -6.02 15.90 30.47
N ALA A 17 -5.12 14.92 30.55
CA ALA A 17 -4.78 14.25 31.80
C ALA A 17 -4.20 15.22 32.83
N ASP A 18 -3.21 16.05 32.44
CA ASP A 18 -2.65 17.11 33.29
C ASP A 18 -3.75 18.07 33.81
N THR A 19 -4.71 18.42 32.95
CA THR A 19 -5.84 19.26 33.33
C THR A 19 -6.78 18.60 34.34
N ILE A 20 -7.04 17.30 34.20
CA ILE A 20 -7.85 16.52 35.14
C ILE A 20 -7.15 16.45 36.50
N GLU A 21 -5.85 16.21 36.52
CA GLU A 21 -5.05 16.16 37.75
C GLU A 21 -5.07 17.51 38.47
N LEU A 22 -4.88 18.61 37.74
CA LEU A 22 -4.86 19.96 38.30
C LEU A 22 -6.21 20.43 38.82
N ASN A 23 -7.32 20.06 38.16
CA ASN A 23 -8.65 20.47 38.64
C ASN A 23 -9.16 19.62 39.81
N GLY A 24 -8.63 18.40 39.98
CA GLY A 24 -8.94 17.54 41.11
C GLY A 24 -10.42 17.13 41.21
N VAL A 25 -11.18 17.15 40.10
CA VAL A 25 -12.59 16.75 40.08
C VAL A 25 -12.75 15.24 39.90
N TYR A 26 -11.86 14.63 39.09
CA TYR A 26 -11.92 13.23 38.71
C TYR A 26 -10.60 12.50 38.98
N GLU A 27 -10.68 11.20 39.25
CA GLU A 27 -9.52 10.31 39.33
C GLU A 27 -9.36 9.59 37.98
N ILE A 28 -8.19 9.72 37.34
CA ILE A 28 -7.93 9.05 36.05
C ILE A 28 -7.84 7.55 36.28
N TYR A 29 -8.73 6.78 35.65
CA TYR A 29 -8.70 5.32 35.70
C TYR A 29 -7.66 4.72 34.76
N GLY A 30 -7.50 5.33 33.58
CA GLY A 30 -6.58 4.89 32.56
C GLY A 30 -6.95 5.45 31.18
N PHE A 31 -6.19 5.01 30.18
CA PHE A 31 -6.36 5.39 28.79
C PHE A 31 -6.93 4.24 27.95
N VAL A 32 -7.64 4.58 26.88
CA VAL A 32 -8.05 3.65 25.83
C VAL A 32 -7.64 4.23 24.48
N ASP A 33 -6.87 3.48 23.70
CA ASP A 33 -6.37 3.94 22.40
C ASP A 33 -6.03 2.74 21.49
N SER A 34 -6.60 2.71 20.29
CA SER A 34 -6.40 1.64 19.30
C SER A 34 -5.03 1.63 18.61
N PHE A 35 -4.24 2.69 18.76
CA PHE A 35 -2.92 2.85 18.16
C PHE A 35 -1.78 2.68 19.18
N LYS A 36 -2.11 2.44 20.46
CA LYS A 36 -1.14 2.24 21.53
C LYS A 36 -1.17 0.82 22.05
N THR A 37 -0.02 0.36 22.54
CA THR A 37 0.09 -1.00 23.06
C THR A 37 -0.55 -1.06 24.44
N LYS A 38 -1.38 -2.08 24.68
CA LYS A 38 -1.93 -2.34 26.02
C LYS A 38 -0.81 -2.49 27.06
N GLY A 39 -0.95 -1.82 28.19
CA GLY A 39 0.04 -1.76 29.27
C GLY A 39 1.09 -0.67 29.10
N GLU A 40 1.13 0.04 27.96
CA GLU A 40 1.95 1.25 27.83
C GLU A 40 1.51 2.30 28.86
N LYS A 41 2.46 3.05 29.41
CA LYS A 41 2.17 4.12 30.38
C LYS A 41 2.21 5.49 29.74
N VAL A 42 1.16 6.29 29.95
CA VAL A 42 1.08 7.70 29.58
C VAL A 42 0.91 8.51 30.87
N LEU A 43 1.89 9.37 31.17
CA LEU A 43 1.93 10.14 32.44
C LEU A 43 1.76 9.27 33.70
N GLY A 44 2.19 8.00 33.64
CA GLY A 44 2.09 7.06 34.75
C GLY A 44 0.83 6.18 34.76
N TYR A 45 -0.22 6.52 33.99
CA TYR A 45 -1.42 5.69 33.86
C TYR A 45 -1.34 4.72 32.69
N GLU A 46 -1.99 3.57 32.81
CA GLU A 46 -1.94 2.52 31.81
C GLU A 46 -2.91 2.76 30.63
N VAL A 47 -2.46 2.39 29.44
CA VAL A 47 -3.32 2.14 28.29
C VAL A 47 -3.95 0.76 28.47
N LEU A 48 -5.24 0.73 28.74
CA LEU A 48 -5.98 -0.47 29.13
C LEU A 48 -6.32 -1.38 27.93
N GLY A 49 -6.31 -0.82 26.72
CA GLY A 49 -6.61 -1.51 25.47
C GLY A 49 -7.28 -0.58 24.46
N THR A 50 -7.99 -1.19 23.50
CA THR A 50 -8.81 -0.50 22.49
C THR A 50 -10.20 -0.19 23.04
N GLU A 51 -11.02 0.56 22.32
CA GLU A 51 -12.41 0.87 22.69
C GLU A 51 -13.31 -0.36 22.92
N GLU A 52 -12.86 -1.55 22.52
CA GLU A 52 -13.58 -2.81 22.75
C GLU A 52 -13.68 -3.18 24.24
N ILE A 53 -12.80 -2.67 25.09
CA ILE A 53 -12.86 -2.95 26.54
C ILE A 53 -13.87 -2.08 27.29
N ILE A 54 -14.40 -1.04 26.64
CA ILE A 54 -15.28 -0.04 27.27
C ILE A 54 -16.53 -0.68 27.92
N PRO A 55 -17.25 -1.63 27.30
CA PRO A 55 -18.38 -2.31 27.95
C PRO A 55 -18.03 -2.96 29.29
N ASP A 56 -16.87 -3.58 29.37
CA ASP A 56 -16.44 -4.28 30.59
C ASP A 56 -16.00 -3.30 31.67
N LEU A 57 -15.40 -2.16 31.30
CA LEU A 57 -15.10 -1.08 32.22
C LEU A 57 -16.38 -0.43 32.76
N PHE A 58 -17.38 -0.23 31.89
CA PHE A 58 -18.67 0.32 32.29
C PHE A 58 -19.38 -0.59 33.29
N LYS A 59 -19.39 -1.91 33.05
CA LYS A 59 -19.92 -2.91 34.02
C LYS A 59 -19.18 -2.91 35.35
N LYS A 60 -17.91 -2.49 35.38
CA LYS A 60 -17.11 -2.33 36.60
C LYS A 60 -17.33 -0.98 37.31
N GLY A 61 -18.26 -0.17 36.84
CA GLY A 61 -18.62 1.11 37.46
C GLY A 61 -17.86 2.33 36.92
N ILE A 62 -17.10 2.19 35.82
CA ILE A 62 -16.46 3.34 35.15
C ILE A 62 -17.46 3.94 34.16
N THR A 63 -18.25 4.91 34.62
CA THR A 63 -19.40 5.45 33.86
C THR A 63 -19.15 6.84 33.27
N LYS A 64 -17.97 7.43 33.47
CA LYS A 64 -17.58 8.75 32.94
C LYS A 64 -16.35 8.66 32.03
N CYS A 65 -16.36 9.42 30.93
CA CYS A 65 -15.23 9.53 30.03
C CYS A 65 -15.06 10.91 29.40
N VAL A 66 -13.86 11.16 28.86
CA VAL A 66 -13.55 12.31 28.02
C VAL A 66 -12.81 11.84 26.77
N ILE A 67 -13.14 12.40 25.60
CA ILE A 67 -12.45 12.10 24.34
C ILE A 67 -11.31 13.10 24.15
N ALA A 68 -10.09 12.64 24.37
CA ALA A 68 -8.88 13.44 24.25
C ALA A 68 -8.19 13.26 22.88
N ILE A 69 -8.98 13.40 21.81
CA ILE A 69 -8.52 13.35 20.42
C ILE A 69 -8.56 14.77 19.83
N GLY A 70 -7.41 15.27 19.37
CA GLY A 70 -7.27 16.63 18.87
C GLY A 70 -8.03 16.90 17.57
N ASP A 71 -8.04 15.93 16.64
CA ASP A 71 -8.75 16.04 15.37
C ASP A 71 -10.27 16.02 15.55
N ASN A 72 -10.94 17.07 15.03
CA ASN A 72 -12.38 17.27 15.17
C ASN A 72 -13.19 16.12 14.57
N TRP A 73 -12.76 15.57 13.43
CA TRP A 73 -13.49 14.50 12.75
C TRP A 73 -13.28 13.15 13.43
N LEU A 74 -12.04 12.83 13.79
CA LEU A 74 -11.73 11.61 14.55
C LEU A 74 -12.37 11.63 15.94
N ARG A 75 -12.43 12.79 16.60
CA ARG A 75 -13.13 12.98 17.88
C ARG A 75 -14.62 12.66 17.76
N SER A 76 -15.28 13.14 16.71
CA SER A 76 -16.69 12.81 16.43
C SER A 76 -16.92 11.35 16.09
N SER A 77 -16.08 10.79 15.22
CA SER A 77 -16.13 9.37 14.86
C SER A 77 -16.01 8.49 16.10
N MET A 78 -15.11 8.84 17.02
CA MET A 78 -14.94 8.14 18.29
C MET A 78 -16.16 8.30 19.21
N TYR A 79 -16.75 9.49 19.31
CA TYR A 79 -18.00 9.69 20.07
C TYR A 79 -19.12 8.76 19.58
N TYR A 80 -19.38 8.75 18.27
CA TYR A 80 -20.43 7.88 17.71
C TYR A 80 -20.11 6.40 17.90
N LYS A 81 -18.84 6.01 17.79
CA LYS A 81 -18.38 4.65 18.06
C LYS A 81 -18.68 4.24 19.50
N ILE A 82 -18.32 5.06 20.48
CA ILE A 82 -18.55 4.77 21.90
C ILE A 82 -20.04 4.75 22.21
N LYS A 83 -20.82 5.71 21.71
CA LYS A 83 -22.27 5.76 21.93
C LYS A 83 -22.97 4.51 21.36
N LYS A 84 -22.48 3.95 20.26
CA LYS A 84 -22.97 2.66 19.74
C LYS A 84 -22.64 1.48 20.66
N ILE A 85 -21.49 1.51 21.34
CA ILE A 85 -21.00 0.42 22.20
C ILE A 85 -21.65 0.47 23.60
N VAL A 86 -21.66 1.64 24.24
CA VAL A 86 -22.29 1.89 25.55
C VAL A 86 -23.15 3.16 25.45
N PRO A 87 -24.47 3.00 25.22
CA PRO A 87 -25.35 4.14 25.07
C PRO A 87 -25.34 5.10 26.26
N ASP A 88 -25.26 4.59 27.48
CA ASP A 88 -25.40 5.39 28.69
C ASP A 88 -24.06 5.89 29.24
N PHE A 89 -22.98 5.84 28.44
CA PHE A 89 -21.68 6.34 28.87
C PHE A 89 -21.69 7.87 28.95
N GLU A 90 -21.38 8.41 30.12
CA GLU A 90 -21.41 9.85 30.37
C GLU A 90 -20.13 10.52 29.84
N PHE A 91 -20.29 11.48 28.92
CA PHE A 91 -19.20 12.31 28.41
C PHE A 91 -19.11 13.60 29.22
N VAL A 92 -18.02 13.77 29.97
CA VAL A 92 -17.85 14.93 30.86
C VAL A 92 -16.97 16.00 30.23
N SER A 93 -17.28 17.25 30.53
CA SER A 93 -16.46 18.39 30.12
C SER A 93 -15.34 18.63 31.14
N ILE A 94 -14.15 18.94 30.65
CA ILE A 94 -12.94 19.13 31.46
C ILE A 94 -12.51 20.58 31.35
N VAL A 95 -12.44 21.28 32.48
CA VAL A 95 -12.05 22.69 32.56
C VAL A 95 -10.80 22.84 33.41
N HIS A 96 -9.79 23.50 32.86
CA HIS A 96 -8.57 23.83 33.58
C HIS A 96 -8.84 24.92 34.63
N PRO A 97 -8.28 24.84 35.86
CA PRO A 97 -8.55 25.82 36.92
C PRO A 97 -8.18 27.27 36.60
N SER A 98 -7.21 27.46 35.70
CA SER A 98 -6.81 28.80 35.23
C SER A 98 -7.62 29.34 34.05
N ALA A 99 -8.57 28.57 33.51
CA ALA A 99 -9.48 29.07 32.49
C ALA A 99 -10.48 30.05 33.10
N ILE A 100 -10.79 31.13 32.39
CA ILE A 100 -11.79 32.12 32.81
C ILE A 100 -13.04 31.89 31.96
N VAL A 101 -14.06 31.31 32.59
CA VAL A 101 -15.36 31.07 31.97
C VAL A 101 -16.37 32.01 32.61
N SER A 102 -17.01 32.86 31.82
CA SER A 102 -18.08 33.73 32.29
C SER A 102 -19.23 32.89 32.87
N GLN A 103 -19.82 33.34 33.98
CA GLN A 103 -21.02 32.72 34.56
C GLN A 103 -22.24 32.79 33.64
N TYR A 104 -22.20 33.66 32.62
CA TYR A 104 -23.25 33.81 31.61
C TYR A 104 -22.99 32.98 30.34
N ALA A 105 -21.84 32.31 30.25
CA ALA A 105 -21.53 31.42 29.13
C ALA A 105 -22.13 30.03 29.35
N SER A 106 -22.40 29.31 28.25
CA SER A 106 -22.86 27.92 28.28
C SER A 106 -21.84 26.99 27.63
N ILE A 107 -21.53 25.87 28.30
CA ILE A 107 -20.56 24.87 27.82
C ILE A 107 -21.28 23.54 27.57
N GLY A 108 -21.18 23.01 26.36
CA GLY A 108 -21.68 21.69 25.98
C GLY A 108 -20.90 20.54 26.62
N LYS A 109 -21.44 19.32 26.50
CA LYS A 109 -20.84 18.11 27.09
C LYS A 109 -19.58 17.66 26.34
N GLY A 110 -18.69 16.94 27.02
CA GLY A 110 -17.46 16.42 26.42
C GLY A 110 -16.47 17.48 25.93
N THR A 111 -16.70 18.76 26.27
CA THR A 111 -15.87 19.89 25.85
C THR A 111 -14.66 20.05 26.75
N VAL A 112 -13.50 20.31 26.15
CA VAL A 112 -12.22 20.47 26.85
C VAL A 112 -11.79 21.93 26.79
N ILE A 113 -11.60 22.55 27.94
CA ILE A 113 -11.18 23.95 28.11
C ILE A 113 -9.84 23.97 28.84
N LEU A 114 -8.79 24.41 28.15
CA LEU A 114 -7.41 24.33 28.62
C LEU A 114 -6.94 25.64 29.26
N ASN A 115 -5.72 25.58 29.80
CA ASN A 115 -5.11 26.60 30.63
C ASN A 115 -5.14 28.01 30.02
N SER A 116 -5.51 29.00 30.85
CA SER A 116 -5.51 30.44 30.54
C SER A 116 -6.42 30.88 29.38
N SER A 117 -7.28 29.97 28.90
CA SER A 117 -8.32 30.27 27.93
C SER A 117 -9.42 31.16 28.52
N LYS A 118 -10.16 31.86 27.67
CA LYS A 118 -11.20 32.84 28.06
C LYS A 118 -12.47 32.61 27.26
N ILE A 119 -13.59 32.44 27.95
CA ILE A 119 -14.93 32.34 27.36
C ILE A 119 -15.77 33.46 27.95
N ASN A 120 -16.12 34.45 27.12
CA ASN A 120 -16.71 35.71 27.58
C ASN A 120 -18.24 35.61 27.77
N ALA A 121 -18.84 36.70 28.24
CA ALA A 121 -20.28 36.78 28.52
C ALA A 121 -21.13 36.40 27.30
N ASP A 122 -22.21 35.67 27.57
CA ASP A 122 -23.20 35.21 26.57
C ASP A 122 -22.64 34.34 25.42
N ALA A 123 -21.39 33.91 25.50
CA ALA A 123 -20.80 32.97 24.56
C ALA A 123 -21.37 31.56 24.74
N LYS A 124 -21.61 30.86 23.64
CA LYS A 124 -22.15 29.50 23.62
C LYS A 124 -21.16 28.55 22.97
N VAL A 125 -20.70 27.56 23.72
CA VAL A 125 -19.83 26.48 23.23
C VAL A 125 -20.65 25.19 23.16
N GLY A 126 -20.67 24.57 21.99
CA GLY A 126 -21.34 23.30 21.72
C GLY A 126 -20.63 22.10 22.36
N ASP A 127 -21.09 20.92 21.98
CA ASP A 127 -20.60 19.64 22.49
C ASP A 127 -19.27 19.25 21.85
N PHE A 128 -18.41 18.60 22.62
CA PHE A 128 -17.13 18.04 22.18
C PHE A 128 -16.21 19.06 21.51
N CYS A 129 -16.27 20.31 21.95
CA CYS A 129 -15.38 21.36 21.49
C CYS A 129 -14.02 21.30 22.21
N ILE A 130 -13.00 21.89 21.59
CA ILE A 130 -11.71 22.15 22.25
C ILE A 130 -11.45 23.65 22.27
N ILE A 131 -11.23 24.21 23.46
CA ILE A 131 -10.74 25.56 23.67
C ILE A 131 -9.34 25.45 24.26
N ASN A 132 -8.33 25.61 23.42
CA ASN A 132 -6.95 25.29 23.76
C ASN A 132 -6.27 26.42 24.57
N THR A 133 -5.02 26.19 24.97
CA THR A 133 -4.21 27.09 25.79
C THR A 133 -4.28 28.53 25.31
N ASN A 134 -4.64 29.45 26.20
CA ASN A 134 -4.71 30.88 25.90
C ASN A 134 -5.65 31.28 24.73
N ALA A 135 -6.53 30.38 24.26
CA ALA A 135 -7.54 30.73 23.27
C ALA A 135 -8.65 31.60 23.88
N ASN A 136 -9.28 32.44 23.05
CA ASN A 136 -10.32 33.38 23.47
C ASN A 136 -11.55 33.28 22.58
N LEU A 137 -12.71 33.01 23.18
CA LEU A 137 -14.02 33.13 22.55
C LEU A 137 -14.70 34.43 23.04
N GLY A 138 -14.86 35.40 22.14
CA GLY A 138 -15.48 36.69 22.43
C GLY A 138 -16.95 36.59 22.88
N HIS A 139 -17.47 37.71 23.39
CA HIS A 139 -18.85 37.79 23.88
C HIS A 139 -19.87 37.56 22.76
N ASP A 140 -21.05 37.05 23.09
CA ASP A 140 -22.14 36.76 22.12
C ASP A 140 -21.78 35.78 20.99
N SER A 141 -20.59 35.16 21.04
CA SER A 141 -20.12 34.24 20.00
C SER A 141 -20.66 32.83 20.20
N VAL A 142 -20.91 32.13 19.10
CA VAL A 142 -21.40 30.75 19.07
C VAL A 142 -20.36 29.86 18.42
N MET A 143 -19.95 28.80 19.11
CA MET A 143 -19.05 27.78 18.61
C MET A 143 -19.75 26.43 18.61
N GLU A 144 -20.08 25.94 17.42
CA GLU A 144 -20.86 24.72 17.23
C GLU A 144 -20.06 23.44 17.51
N ASN A 145 -20.76 22.31 17.56
CA ASN A 145 -20.24 21.01 17.97
C ASN A 145 -18.95 20.59 17.24
N PHE A 146 -18.08 19.90 17.97
CA PHE A 146 -16.82 19.34 17.47
C PHE A 146 -15.82 20.36 16.91
N SER A 147 -16.05 21.66 17.06
CA SER A 147 -15.10 22.68 16.61
C SER A 147 -13.93 22.83 17.57
N SER A 148 -12.86 23.49 17.12
CA SER A 148 -11.66 23.71 17.94
C SER A 148 -11.05 25.10 17.77
N LEU A 149 -10.72 25.73 18.88
CA LEU A 149 -9.81 26.88 18.96
C LEU A 149 -8.43 26.36 19.40
N ALA A 150 -7.43 26.48 18.54
CA ALA A 150 -6.04 26.09 18.84
C ALA A 150 -5.35 27.14 19.73
N PRO A 151 -4.11 26.90 20.21
CA PRO A 151 -3.48 27.79 21.18
C PRO A 151 -3.41 29.24 20.68
N SER A 152 -3.76 30.17 21.55
CA SER A 152 -3.79 31.62 21.27
C SER A 152 -4.69 32.06 20.11
N ALA A 153 -5.61 31.22 19.63
CA ALA A 153 -6.64 31.66 18.70
C ALA A 153 -7.56 32.70 19.37
N THR A 154 -7.81 33.82 18.69
CA THR A 154 -8.56 34.95 19.24
C THR A 154 -9.80 35.24 18.40
N ILE A 155 -10.98 35.12 19.02
CA ILE A 155 -12.27 35.34 18.37
C ILE A 155 -12.90 36.63 18.92
N GLY A 156 -13.28 37.54 18.04
CA GLY A 156 -14.03 38.76 18.36
C GLY A 156 -15.44 38.48 18.89
N GLY A 157 -16.17 39.55 19.23
CA GLY A 157 -17.57 39.43 19.66
C GLY A 157 -18.51 39.06 18.52
N THR A 158 -19.62 38.37 18.83
CA THR A 158 -20.68 38.03 17.88
C THR A 158 -20.17 37.25 16.66
N VAL A 159 -19.31 36.25 16.87
CA VAL A 159 -18.81 35.38 15.80
C VAL A 159 -19.50 34.01 15.86
N ALA A 160 -19.96 33.52 14.71
CA ALA A 160 -20.50 32.16 14.58
C ALA A 160 -19.45 31.23 13.97
N ILE A 161 -19.09 30.15 14.67
CA ILE A 161 -18.15 29.13 14.20
C ILE A 161 -18.93 27.83 13.99
N GLY A 162 -19.07 27.42 12.73
CA GLY A 162 -19.79 26.21 12.33
C GLY A 162 -19.13 24.92 12.82
N GLU A 163 -19.88 23.81 12.76
CA GLU A 163 -19.46 22.49 13.24
C GLU A 163 -18.17 22.02 12.58
N PHE A 164 -17.34 21.29 13.32
CA PHE A 164 -16.06 20.71 12.88
C PHE A 164 -14.99 21.71 12.42
N SER A 165 -15.21 23.01 12.61
CA SER A 165 -14.27 24.03 12.16
C SER A 165 -13.10 24.18 13.11
N ALA A 166 -11.93 24.44 12.54
CA ALA A 166 -10.67 24.56 13.26
C ALA A 166 -10.07 25.95 13.05
N ILE A 167 -9.97 26.70 14.15
CA ILE A 167 -9.26 27.98 14.17
C ILE A 167 -7.86 27.71 14.69
N SER A 168 -6.88 27.71 13.79
CA SER A 168 -5.52 27.25 14.08
C SER A 168 -4.73 28.26 14.92
N MET A 169 -3.53 27.84 15.34
CA MET A 169 -2.74 28.52 16.34
C MET A 169 -2.51 30.00 16.00
N GLY A 170 -2.80 30.89 16.95
CA GLY A 170 -2.61 32.34 16.79
C GLY A 170 -3.49 33.01 15.72
N ALA A 171 -4.46 32.31 15.13
CA ALA A 171 -5.37 32.94 14.19
C ALA A 171 -6.33 33.91 14.90
N THR A 172 -6.68 35.00 14.22
CA THR A 172 -7.59 36.02 14.73
C THR A 172 -8.81 36.14 13.82
N VAL A 173 -10.02 36.11 14.40
CA VAL A 173 -11.28 36.36 13.70
C VAL A 173 -11.89 37.64 14.26
N ILE A 174 -12.11 38.66 13.44
CA ILE A 174 -12.75 39.90 13.90
C ILE A 174 -14.24 39.68 14.20
N GLN A 175 -14.85 40.64 14.90
CA GLN A 175 -16.24 40.60 15.34
C GLN A 175 -17.27 40.56 14.20
N ASN A 176 -18.49 40.09 14.51
CA ASN A 176 -19.65 40.07 13.60
C ASN A 176 -19.44 39.25 12.32
N LEU A 177 -18.76 38.10 12.41
CA LEU A 177 -18.45 37.24 11.27
C LEU A 177 -18.96 35.82 11.46
N SER A 178 -19.06 35.09 10.34
CA SER A 178 -19.38 33.67 10.30
C SER A 178 -18.26 32.86 9.66
N ILE A 179 -17.86 31.78 10.33
CA ILE A 179 -17.00 30.72 9.80
C ILE A 179 -17.88 29.50 9.53
N GLY A 180 -17.94 29.07 8.28
CA GLY A 180 -18.72 27.91 7.85
C GLY A 180 -18.23 26.60 8.48
N LYS A 181 -18.97 25.52 8.24
CA LYS A 181 -18.69 24.19 8.79
C LYS A 181 -17.47 23.56 8.13
N HIS A 182 -16.76 22.68 8.84
CA HIS A 182 -15.57 21.98 8.33
C HIS A 182 -14.47 22.91 7.79
N THR A 183 -14.45 24.16 8.23
CA THR A 183 -13.51 25.16 7.72
C THR A 183 -12.28 25.23 8.60
N VAL A 184 -11.12 25.34 7.96
CA VAL A 184 -9.83 25.51 8.65
C VAL A 184 -9.33 26.93 8.41
N ILE A 185 -9.23 27.70 9.48
CA ILE A 185 -8.49 28.96 9.48
C ILE A 185 -7.06 28.64 9.86
N GLY A 186 -6.12 28.92 8.96
CA GLY A 186 -4.71 28.63 9.09
C GLY A 186 -4.02 29.38 10.22
N ALA A 187 -2.88 28.85 10.67
CA ALA A 187 -2.13 29.45 11.79
C ALA A 187 -1.71 30.89 11.47
N GLY A 188 -1.87 31.79 12.44
CA GLY A 188 -1.54 33.22 12.32
C GLY A 188 -2.40 34.01 11.32
N ALA A 189 -3.46 33.42 10.75
CA ALA A 189 -4.33 34.11 9.80
C ALA A 189 -5.22 35.16 10.49
N VAL A 190 -5.60 36.21 9.76
CA VAL A 190 -6.53 37.25 10.25
C VAL A 190 -7.77 37.28 9.36
N VAL A 191 -8.90 36.81 9.87
CA VAL A 191 -10.17 36.76 9.14
C VAL A 191 -10.89 38.09 9.31
N THR A 192 -11.17 38.75 8.18
CA THR A 192 -11.83 40.07 8.14
C THR A 192 -13.17 40.07 7.40
N TYR A 193 -13.66 38.90 7.01
CA TYR A 193 -14.94 38.69 6.33
C TYR A 193 -15.38 37.23 6.51
N ASP A 194 -16.67 36.94 6.22
CA ASP A 194 -17.24 35.61 6.36
C ASP A 194 -16.49 34.56 5.52
N ILE A 195 -16.21 33.41 6.11
CA ILE A 195 -15.55 32.30 5.43
C ILE A 195 -16.57 31.17 5.23
N ILE A 196 -16.70 30.71 3.98
CA ILE A 196 -17.61 29.62 3.60
C ILE A 196 -17.21 28.28 4.24
N SER A 197 -18.13 27.32 4.23
CA SER A 197 -17.89 25.94 4.68
C SER A 197 -16.92 25.18 3.77
N HIS A 198 -16.34 24.10 4.28
CA HIS A 198 -15.53 23.13 3.52
C HIS A 198 -14.36 23.78 2.78
N CYS A 199 -13.64 24.67 3.46
CA CYS A 199 -12.48 25.33 2.88
C CYS A 199 -11.33 25.48 3.86
N ILE A 200 -10.17 25.80 3.30
CA ILE A 200 -8.99 26.21 4.06
C ILE A 200 -8.70 27.67 3.71
N ALA A 201 -8.56 28.52 4.72
CA ALA A 201 -8.22 29.93 4.54
C ALA A 201 -6.94 30.29 5.29
N TYR A 202 -6.02 31.01 4.64
CA TYR A 202 -4.74 31.44 5.21
C TYR A 202 -4.46 32.91 4.89
N GLY A 203 -3.57 33.52 5.67
CA GLY A 203 -3.00 34.84 5.39
C GLY A 203 -3.60 35.99 6.20
N VAL A 204 -3.10 37.19 5.92
CA VAL A 204 -3.49 38.45 6.56
C VAL A 204 -3.74 39.48 5.44
N PRO A 205 -5.01 39.73 5.04
CA PRO A 205 -6.22 39.06 5.50
C PRO A 205 -6.31 37.61 5.00
N ALA A 206 -7.04 36.77 5.73
CA ALA A 206 -7.23 35.36 5.43
C ALA A 206 -8.04 35.20 4.14
N ARG A 207 -7.51 34.46 3.16
CA ARG A 207 -8.20 34.12 1.92
C ARG A 207 -8.35 32.62 1.78
N VAL A 208 -9.46 32.19 1.19
CA VAL A 208 -9.68 30.78 0.83
C VAL A 208 -8.61 30.37 -0.18
N ILE A 209 -7.78 29.39 0.19
CA ILE A 209 -6.69 28.88 -0.64
C ILE A 209 -7.12 27.62 -1.41
N ARG A 210 -8.00 26.81 -0.83
CA ARG A 210 -8.59 25.63 -1.48
C ARG A 210 -9.84 25.14 -0.77
N LYS A 211 -10.58 24.28 -1.46
CA LYS A 211 -11.63 23.46 -0.87
C LYS A 211 -11.03 22.38 0.05
N ARG A 212 -11.82 21.93 1.01
CA ARG A 212 -11.49 20.89 1.97
C ARG A 212 -12.58 19.82 1.94
N GLU A 213 -12.16 18.57 1.88
CA GLU A 213 -13.09 17.44 1.97
C GLU A 213 -13.51 17.18 3.42
N MET A 214 -14.70 16.60 3.59
CA MET A 214 -15.19 16.22 4.91
C MET A 214 -14.26 15.17 5.54
N GLY A 215 -13.77 15.44 6.74
CA GLY A 215 -12.87 14.54 7.47
C GLY A 215 -11.38 14.62 7.10
N GLU A 216 -11.00 15.51 6.18
CA GLU A 216 -9.60 15.69 5.80
C GLU A 216 -8.73 16.15 6.98
N ASN A 217 -7.67 15.40 7.34
CA ASN A 217 -6.82 15.73 8.49
C ASN A 217 -6.13 17.10 8.32
N TYR A 218 -6.19 17.95 9.35
CA TYR A 218 -5.59 19.29 9.35
C TYR A 218 -4.49 19.51 10.39
N PHE A 219 -4.10 18.47 11.16
CA PHE A 219 -2.98 18.52 12.10
C PHE A 219 -1.64 18.32 11.41
N ASN A 220 -1.63 17.52 10.34
CA ASN A 220 -0.49 17.36 9.47
C ASN A 220 -0.51 18.44 8.38
N SER A 221 -0.35 19.71 8.79
CA SER A 221 0.21 20.70 7.86
C SER A 221 1.71 20.45 7.74
N THR A 222 2.09 19.25 7.32
CA THR A 222 3.35 19.09 6.61
C THR A 222 3.28 20.09 5.46
N THR A 223 4.33 20.89 5.27
CA THR A 223 4.64 21.57 4.00
C THR A 223 3.90 20.89 2.86
N CYS A 224 3.08 21.60 2.09
CA CYS A 224 2.38 21.08 0.90
C CYS A 224 3.27 20.05 0.18
N THR A 225 3.19 18.77 0.56
CA THR A 225 3.83 17.71 -0.18
C THR A 225 2.85 17.48 -1.28
N ASN A 226 3.14 18.06 -2.44
CA ASN A 226 2.29 17.88 -3.59
C ASN A 226 2.38 16.41 -3.96
N ILE A 227 1.35 15.67 -3.57
CA ILE A 227 1.18 14.28 -3.95
C ILE A 227 0.28 14.30 -5.18
N ASP A 228 0.91 14.10 -6.32
CA ASP A 228 0.25 14.00 -7.61
C ASP A 228 0.09 12.54 -7.97
N PHE A 229 -1.10 12.16 -8.43
CA PHE A 229 -1.39 10.83 -8.94
C PHE A 229 -1.93 10.94 -10.34
N VAL A 230 -1.36 10.20 -11.27
CA VAL A 230 -1.81 10.19 -12.67
C VAL A 230 -1.74 8.78 -13.23
N GLY A 231 -2.79 8.36 -13.94
CA GLY A 231 -2.77 7.20 -14.82
C GLY A 231 -2.43 7.63 -16.25
N TYR A 232 -1.41 7.01 -16.83
CA TYR A 232 -0.99 7.22 -18.21
C TYR A 232 -1.30 5.99 -19.06
N ARG A 233 -1.43 6.18 -20.38
CA ARG A 233 -1.48 5.13 -21.39
C ARG A 233 -0.32 5.36 -22.35
N ILE A 234 0.36 4.28 -22.76
CA ILE A 234 1.43 4.35 -23.74
C ILE A 234 0.80 4.31 -25.13
N GLU A 235 0.77 5.43 -25.85
CA GLU A 235 0.19 5.50 -27.19
C GLU A 235 1.24 5.61 -28.29
N ASN A 236 2.45 6.04 -27.94
CA ASN A 236 3.55 6.29 -28.86
C ASN A 236 4.91 6.08 -28.17
N GLU A 237 5.98 6.25 -28.93
CA GLU A 237 7.36 6.06 -28.46
C GLU A 237 7.77 7.07 -27.38
N GLU A 238 7.23 8.29 -27.39
CA GLU A 238 7.52 9.30 -26.37
C GLU A 238 6.97 8.89 -25.00
N ASP A 239 5.76 8.34 -24.97
CA ASP A 239 5.15 7.81 -23.73
C ASP A 239 5.92 6.61 -23.19
N LEU A 240 6.42 5.76 -24.09
CA LEU A 240 7.24 4.59 -23.75
C LEU A 240 8.56 5.02 -23.11
N GLU A 241 9.26 5.97 -23.72
CA GLU A 241 10.50 6.53 -23.19
C GLU A 241 10.30 7.24 -21.85
N LYS A 242 9.15 7.87 -21.65
CA LYS A 242 8.78 8.46 -20.37
C LYS A 242 8.58 7.37 -19.30
N TYR A 243 7.92 6.26 -19.62
CA TYR A 243 7.76 5.13 -18.70
C TYR A 243 9.12 4.56 -18.30
N LYS A 244 10.01 4.27 -19.28
CA LYS A 244 11.37 3.75 -19.04
C LYS A 244 12.15 4.66 -18.07
N LYS A 245 12.17 5.98 -18.32
CA LYS A 245 12.82 6.96 -17.43
C LYS A 245 12.28 6.95 -16.01
N ILE A 246 10.97 6.77 -15.83
CA ILE A 246 10.37 6.69 -14.49
C ILE A 246 10.81 5.40 -13.78
N VAL A 247 10.72 4.25 -14.45
CA VAL A 247 11.16 2.96 -13.90
C VAL A 247 12.63 3.02 -13.47
N ASP A 248 13.50 3.55 -14.33
CA ASP A 248 14.93 3.66 -14.07
C ASP A 248 15.23 4.57 -12.86
N SER A 249 14.45 5.63 -12.67
CA SER A 249 14.58 6.54 -11.52
C SER A 249 14.21 5.88 -10.18
N LEU A 250 13.35 4.85 -10.21
CA LEU A 250 12.81 4.20 -9.00
C LEU A 250 13.59 2.97 -8.61
N ASN A 251 13.95 2.13 -9.60
CA ASN A 251 14.70 0.90 -9.40
C ASN A 251 15.12 0.27 -10.73
N ASN A 252 16.13 0.83 -11.42
CA ASN A 252 16.63 0.33 -12.71
C ASN A 252 16.99 -1.17 -12.70
N SER A 253 17.30 -1.74 -11.53
CA SER A 253 17.72 -3.13 -11.43
C SER A 253 16.61 -4.17 -11.59
N ASN A 254 15.31 -3.81 -11.48
CA ASN A 254 14.25 -4.82 -11.51
C ASN A 254 13.86 -5.16 -12.97
N PRO A 255 14.18 -6.37 -13.47
CA PRO A 255 13.95 -6.72 -14.87
C PRO A 255 12.47 -6.80 -15.23
N PHE A 256 11.59 -7.14 -14.28
CA PHE A 256 10.16 -7.37 -14.54
C PHE A 256 9.35 -6.11 -14.84
N TYR A 257 9.97 -4.93 -14.77
CA TYR A 257 9.35 -3.65 -15.13
C TYR A 257 9.86 -3.11 -16.48
N LYS A 258 10.78 -3.83 -17.13
CA LYS A 258 11.29 -3.51 -18.46
C LYS A 258 10.26 -3.85 -19.52
N THR A 259 10.12 -2.96 -20.49
CA THR A 259 8.99 -2.91 -21.43
C THR A 259 8.81 -4.18 -22.23
N GLU A 260 9.89 -4.87 -22.57
CA GLU A 260 9.89 -6.10 -23.35
C GLU A 260 9.33 -7.29 -22.54
N LEU A 261 9.40 -7.25 -21.20
CA LEU A 261 8.80 -8.28 -20.33
C LEU A 261 7.34 -7.99 -19.97
N LEU A 262 6.85 -6.77 -20.22
CA LEU A 262 5.47 -6.39 -19.86
C LEU A 262 4.47 -6.81 -20.94
N GLY A 263 4.90 -6.80 -22.21
CA GLY A 263 4.09 -7.26 -23.34
C GLY A 263 3.92 -8.78 -23.35
N THR A 264 2.76 -9.25 -23.77
CA THR A 264 2.50 -10.66 -24.08
C THR A 264 1.98 -10.80 -25.51
N SER A 265 1.89 -12.03 -26.03
CA SER A 265 1.33 -12.30 -27.37
C SER A 265 -0.05 -11.67 -27.60
N ASP A 266 -0.82 -11.51 -26.52
CA ASP A 266 -2.22 -11.06 -26.56
C ASP A 266 -2.38 -9.61 -26.07
N MET A 267 -1.35 -9.01 -25.48
CA MET A 267 -1.38 -7.65 -24.91
C MET A 267 -0.20 -6.82 -25.43
N ASN A 268 -0.52 -5.92 -26.35
CA ASN A 268 0.45 -5.06 -27.01
C ASN A 268 0.99 -4.00 -26.02
N ILE A 269 2.28 -3.67 -26.09
CA ILE A 269 2.89 -2.62 -25.27
C ILE A 269 2.19 -1.25 -25.45
N HIS A 270 1.62 -0.96 -26.62
CA HIS A 270 0.82 0.25 -26.89
C HIS A 270 -0.59 0.21 -26.26
N GLN A 271 -0.92 -0.86 -25.55
CA GLN A 271 -2.13 -0.94 -24.70
C GLN A 271 -1.76 -0.83 -23.21
N LEU A 272 -0.46 -0.79 -22.88
CA LEU A 272 0.00 -0.70 -21.51
C LEU A 272 -0.36 0.66 -20.92
N CYS A 273 -0.95 0.62 -19.75
CA CYS A 273 -1.20 1.76 -18.90
C CYS A 273 -0.28 1.68 -17.68
N TYR A 274 -0.06 2.81 -17.01
CA TYR A 274 0.69 2.81 -15.76
C TYR A 274 0.26 3.96 -14.86
N PHE A 275 0.17 3.67 -13.56
CA PHE A 275 -0.02 4.68 -12.54
C PHE A 275 1.33 5.25 -12.11
N VAL A 276 1.37 6.55 -11.85
CA VAL A 276 2.51 7.23 -11.24
C VAL A 276 2.02 8.03 -10.05
N LEU A 277 2.60 7.76 -8.89
CA LEU A 277 2.54 8.66 -7.74
C LEU A 277 3.81 9.51 -7.73
N LYS A 278 3.66 10.82 -7.66
CA LYS A 278 4.76 11.76 -7.47
C LYS A 278 4.64 12.39 -6.09
N LYS A 279 5.79 12.58 -5.44
CA LYS A 279 5.92 13.38 -4.24
C LYS A 279 6.82 14.56 -4.59
N ASP A 280 6.30 15.77 -4.44
CA ASP A 280 7.00 17.01 -4.77
C ASP A 280 7.49 17.06 -6.23
N GLY A 281 6.63 16.57 -7.15
CA GLY A 281 6.94 16.48 -8.59
C GLY A 281 7.85 15.32 -8.99
N VAL A 282 8.45 14.60 -8.03
CA VAL A 282 9.35 13.47 -8.29
C VAL A 282 8.57 12.15 -8.24
N PRO A 283 8.63 11.30 -9.28
CA PRO A 283 8.05 9.95 -9.23
C PRO A 283 8.61 9.16 -8.05
N VAL A 284 7.72 8.52 -7.29
CA VAL A 284 8.07 7.70 -6.11
C VAL A 284 7.45 6.31 -6.16
N VAL A 285 6.36 6.13 -6.91
CA VAL A 285 5.73 4.83 -7.19
C VAL A 285 5.32 4.78 -8.65
N VAL A 286 5.56 3.64 -9.32
CA VAL A 286 5.01 3.33 -10.64
C VAL A 286 4.36 1.95 -10.63
N MET A 287 3.20 1.78 -11.26
CA MET A 287 2.55 0.46 -11.39
C MET A 287 2.00 0.26 -12.80
N PRO A 288 2.57 -0.66 -13.60
CA PRO A 288 2.06 -0.98 -14.92
C PRO A 288 0.81 -1.88 -14.83
N PHE A 289 -0.14 -1.69 -15.75
CA PHE A 289 -1.38 -2.46 -15.86
C PHE A 289 -1.96 -2.38 -17.28
N TYR A 290 -2.89 -3.26 -17.59
CA TYR A 290 -3.70 -3.25 -18.80
C TYR A 290 -5.16 -3.02 -18.44
N GLU A 291 -5.83 -2.16 -19.20
CA GLU A 291 -7.29 -2.06 -19.20
C GLU A 291 -7.85 -3.02 -20.25
N ARG A 292 -8.83 -3.84 -19.88
CA ARG A 292 -9.51 -4.75 -20.80
C ARG A 292 -10.98 -4.40 -20.89
N ASP A 293 -11.48 -4.29 -22.11
CA ASP A 293 -12.91 -4.17 -22.35
C ASP A 293 -13.61 -5.46 -21.92
N ILE A 294 -14.76 -5.35 -21.24
CA ILE A 294 -15.57 -6.51 -20.86
C ILE A 294 -16.57 -6.80 -21.99
N LEU A 295 -16.53 -8.01 -22.52
CA LEU A 295 -17.45 -8.51 -23.55
C LEU A 295 -18.45 -9.48 -22.92
N ILE A 296 -19.74 -9.36 -23.27
CA ILE A 296 -20.78 -10.30 -22.84
C ILE A 296 -21.49 -10.82 -24.08
N ASP A 297 -21.47 -12.14 -24.28
CA ASP A 297 -21.97 -12.81 -25.49
C ASP A 297 -21.40 -12.18 -26.80
N GLY A 298 -20.14 -11.71 -26.75
CA GLY A 298 -19.45 -11.08 -27.88
C GLY A 298 -19.68 -9.57 -28.04
N GLU A 299 -20.58 -8.97 -27.25
CA GLU A 299 -20.90 -7.54 -27.31
C GLU A 299 -20.11 -6.75 -26.26
N LYS A 300 -19.55 -5.59 -26.67
CA LYS A 300 -18.76 -4.73 -25.79
C LYS A 300 -19.64 -3.95 -24.82
N THR A 301 -19.33 -4.04 -23.53
CA THR A 301 -20.02 -3.27 -22.48
C THR A 301 -19.38 -1.88 -22.29
N GLN A 302 -20.03 -1.02 -21.50
CA GLN A 302 -19.45 0.27 -21.08
C GLN A 302 -18.37 0.14 -19.97
N TYR A 303 -18.19 -1.08 -19.46
CA TYR A 303 -17.34 -1.36 -18.32
C TYR A 303 -16.02 -2.00 -18.76
N LYS A 304 -15.02 -1.85 -17.90
CA LYS A 304 -13.71 -2.46 -18.09
C LYS A 304 -13.23 -3.15 -16.82
N ASP A 305 -12.21 -3.96 -16.97
CA ASP A 305 -11.41 -4.42 -15.84
C ASP A 305 -9.94 -4.12 -16.03
N VAL A 306 -9.20 -4.29 -14.95
CA VAL A 306 -7.76 -4.09 -14.92
C VAL A 306 -7.04 -5.39 -14.63
N ILE A 307 -5.96 -5.64 -15.36
CA ILE A 307 -5.06 -6.75 -15.10
C ILE A 307 -3.61 -6.26 -15.10
N SER A 308 -2.78 -6.73 -14.17
CA SER A 308 -1.34 -6.44 -14.26
C SER A 308 -0.70 -7.22 -15.43
N PRO A 309 0.48 -6.79 -15.92
CA PRO A 309 1.34 -7.63 -16.76
C PRO A 309 1.61 -8.99 -16.11
N TYR A 310 2.02 -9.96 -16.95
CA TYR A 310 2.40 -11.28 -16.48
C TYR A 310 3.72 -11.24 -15.69
N GLY A 311 3.96 -12.22 -14.82
CA GLY A 311 5.17 -12.28 -13.99
C GLY A 311 5.07 -11.53 -12.66
N TYR A 312 6.20 -11.02 -12.17
CA TYR A 312 6.31 -10.28 -10.91
C TYR A 312 6.09 -8.78 -11.13
N SER A 313 4.85 -8.33 -10.95
CA SER A 313 4.42 -6.95 -11.21
C SER A 313 3.98 -6.26 -9.91
N GLY A 314 2.95 -5.40 -9.96
CA GLY A 314 2.47 -4.57 -8.86
C GLY A 314 3.23 -3.24 -8.77
N PRO A 315 3.06 -2.46 -7.69
CA PRO A 315 3.74 -1.17 -7.57
C PRO A 315 5.25 -1.34 -7.37
N LEU A 316 6.04 -0.66 -8.20
CA LEU A 316 7.47 -0.49 -8.05
C LEU A 316 7.77 0.79 -7.29
N TYR A 317 8.54 0.66 -6.22
CA TYR A 317 9.01 1.79 -5.42
C TYR A 317 10.26 1.40 -4.65
N ASN A 318 11.02 2.40 -4.23
CA ASN A 318 12.18 2.18 -3.38
C ASN A 318 11.73 2.03 -1.92
N GLN A 319 11.73 0.80 -1.41
CA GLN A 319 11.29 0.46 -0.04
C GLN A 319 12.06 1.19 1.06
N LYS A 320 13.29 1.66 0.79
CA LYS A 320 14.08 2.47 1.76
C LYS A 320 13.65 3.94 1.79
N LYS A 321 13.02 4.44 0.72
CA LYS A 321 12.64 5.86 0.56
C LYS A 321 11.14 6.10 0.70
N VAL A 322 10.32 5.08 0.47
CA VAL A 322 8.86 5.20 0.45
C VAL A 322 8.28 4.47 1.66
N GLY A 323 7.65 5.24 2.55
CA GLY A 323 6.99 4.72 3.74
C GLY A 323 5.60 4.14 3.43
N VAL A 324 5.12 3.30 4.35
CA VAL A 324 3.82 2.60 4.25
C VAL A 324 2.63 3.55 4.06
N GLU A 325 2.68 4.74 4.67
CA GLU A 325 1.63 5.77 4.52
C GLU A 325 1.47 6.24 3.06
N LEU A 326 2.57 6.37 2.32
CA LEU A 326 2.54 6.80 0.94
C LEU A 326 2.03 5.70 0.00
N ILE A 327 2.32 4.43 0.34
CA ILE A 327 1.76 3.27 -0.35
C ILE A 327 0.26 3.15 -0.10
N GLN A 328 -0.20 3.43 1.13
CA GLN A 328 -1.63 3.50 1.41
C GLN A 328 -2.31 4.59 0.55
N GLN A 329 -1.74 5.80 0.51
CA GLN A 329 -2.26 6.87 -0.34
C GLN A 329 -2.25 6.50 -1.83
N PHE A 330 -1.22 5.78 -2.30
CA PHE A 330 -1.19 5.27 -3.67
C PHE A 330 -2.39 4.37 -3.97
N TRP A 331 -2.69 3.39 -3.11
CA TRP A 331 -3.84 2.50 -3.30
C TRP A 331 -5.18 3.24 -3.20
N GLU A 332 -5.31 4.19 -2.27
CA GLU A 332 -6.50 5.03 -2.16
C GLU A 332 -6.76 5.81 -3.46
N ARG A 333 -5.70 6.34 -4.11
CA ARG A 333 -5.83 7.04 -5.40
C ARG A 333 -6.12 6.10 -6.57
N VAL A 334 -5.56 4.89 -6.57
CA VAL A 334 -5.90 3.85 -7.55
C VAL A 334 -7.37 3.48 -7.46
N ASP A 335 -7.89 3.28 -6.25
CA ASP A 335 -9.31 2.94 -6.03
C ASP A 335 -10.25 4.07 -6.49
N GLN A 336 -9.91 5.32 -6.21
CA GLN A 336 -10.68 6.47 -6.73
C GLN A 336 -10.66 6.52 -8.26
N TRP A 337 -9.49 6.29 -8.88
CA TRP A 337 -9.38 6.26 -10.34
C TRP A 337 -10.24 5.16 -10.96
N TYR A 338 -10.31 3.98 -10.32
CA TYR A 338 -11.19 2.89 -10.77
C TYR A 338 -12.67 3.27 -10.76
N LEU A 339 -13.12 3.96 -9.72
CA LEU A 339 -14.50 4.45 -9.62
C LEU A 339 -14.81 5.48 -10.73
N GLU A 340 -13.88 6.39 -11.02
CA GLU A 340 -14.04 7.42 -12.06
C GLU A 340 -14.03 6.85 -13.49
N LYS A 341 -13.43 5.67 -13.71
CA LYS A 341 -13.20 5.09 -15.04
C LYS A 341 -14.09 3.89 -15.37
N ASN A 342 -15.13 3.65 -14.59
CA ASN A 342 -16.04 2.50 -14.76
C ASN A 342 -15.30 1.15 -14.75
N ILE A 343 -14.24 1.04 -13.93
CA ILE A 343 -13.55 -0.23 -13.71
C ILE A 343 -14.36 -1.07 -12.72
N VAL A 344 -14.65 -2.33 -13.08
CA VAL A 344 -15.51 -3.22 -12.27
C VAL A 344 -14.69 -4.13 -11.37
N SER A 345 -13.54 -4.59 -11.83
CA SER A 345 -12.63 -5.40 -11.03
C SER A 345 -11.18 -5.24 -11.45
N GLU A 346 -10.29 -5.73 -10.60
CA GLU A 346 -8.84 -5.69 -10.77
C GLU A 346 -8.22 -7.04 -10.38
N PHE A 347 -7.34 -7.56 -11.25
CA PHE A 347 -6.48 -8.71 -10.97
C PHE A 347 -5.00 -8.31 -11.06
N ILE A 348 -4.29 -8.34 -9.93
CA ILE A 348 -2.87 -7.95 -9.85
C ILE A 348 -2.00 -9.15 -9.54
N ARG A 349 -0.85 -9.25 -10.20
CA ARG A 349 0.25 -10.15 -9.89
C ARG A 349 1.31 -9.37 -9.13
N PHE A 350 1.55 -9.70 -7.87
CA PHE A 350 2.53 -8.99 -7.06
C PHE A 350 3.95 -9.54 -7.21
N SER A 351 4.93 -8.72 -6.88
CA SER A 351 6.33 -9.11 -6.84
C SER A 351 6.66 -9.85 -5.55
N LEU A 352 7.76 -10.62 -5.56
CA LEU A 352 8.26 -11.39 -4.42
C LEU A 352 8.95 -10.52 -3.34
N ASN A 353 8.57 -9.25 -3.22
CA ASN A 353 9.16 -8.29 -2.27
C ASN A 353 8.10 -7.59 -1.42
N GLU A 354 6.93 -8.21 -1.26
CA GLU A 354 5.83 -7.67 -0.45
C GLU A 354 5.31 -6.32 -0.96
N ASN A 355 5.39 -6.05 -2.26
CA ASN A 355 4.80 -4.83 -2.83
C ASN A 355 3.26 -4.81 -2.86
N TYR A 356 2.61 -5.77 -2.21
CA TYR A 356 1.17 -5.81 -1.93
C TYR A 356 0.77 -5.08 -0.63
N LEU A 357 1.72 -4.49 0.11
CA LEU A 357 1.41 -3.75 1.34
C LEU A 357 0.31 -2.71 1.09
N LYS A 358 -0.66 -2.65 2.00
CA LYS A 358 -1.83 -1.74 1.97
C LYS A 358 -2.74 -1.92 0.74
N TYR A 359 -2.61 -3.03 0.01
CA TYR A 359 -3.56 -3.41 -1.01
C TYR A 359 -4.98 -3.49 -0.42
N SER A 360 -5.94 -2.90 -1.11
CA SER A 360 -7.33 -2.76 -0.67
C SER A 360 -8.25 -3.89 -1.12
N GLY A 361 -7.77 -4.80 -1.98
CA GLY A 361 -8.51 -6.00 -2.39
C GLY A 361 -8.16 -7.24 -1.56
N GLU A 362 -8.68 -8.39 -1.97
CA GLU A 362 -8.33 -9.68 -1.38
C GLU A 362 -6.96 -10.15 -1.87
N LEU A 363 -6.06 -10.42 -0.94
CA LEU A 363 -4.72 -10.91 -1.21
C LEU A 363 -4.69 -12.43 -1.15
N ILE A 364 -4.39 -13.08 -2.28
CA ILE A 364 -4.47 -14.53 -2.45
C ILE A 364 -3.07 -15.14 -2.56
N PRO A 365 -2.64 -15.99 -1.61
CA PRO A 365 -1.42 -16.77 -1.76
C PRO A 365 -1.61 -17.76 -2.90
N SER A 366 -0.83 -17.61 -3.97
CA SER A 366 -1.07 -18.34 -5.22
C SER A 366 -0.10 -19.51 -5.42
N LEU A 367 1.21 -19.28 -5.25
CA LEU A 367 2.23 -20.33 -5.41
C LEU A 367 3.44 -20.11 -4.49
N LYS A 368 3.99 -21.19 -3.94
CA LYS A 368 5.30 -21.17 -3.27
C LYS A 368 6.42 -21.14 -4.29
N ASN A 369 7.33 -20.20 -4.12
CA ASN A 369 8.51 -20.01 -4.95
C ASN A 369 9.77 -20.31 -4.14
N VAL A 370 10.68 -21.08 -4.74
CA VAL A 370 11.97 -21.38 -4.11
C VAL A 370 12.89 -20.18 -4.29
N LYS A 371 13.15 -19.45 -3.20
CA LYS A 371 14.13 -18.37 -3.14
C LYS A 371 15.31 -18.85 -2.30
N GLY A 372 16.34 -19.32 -2.97
CA GLY A 372 17.54 -19.82 -2.31
C GLY A 372 18.44 -18.70 -1.82
N VAL A 373 19.04 -18.88 -0.65
CA VAL A 373 20.13 -18.01 -0.16
C VAL A 373 21.44 -18.55 -0.69
N ILE A 374 22.22 -17.71 -1.37
CA ILE A 374 23.56 -18.06 -1.81
C ILE A 374 24.50 -17.94 -0.61
N VAL A 375 25.04 -19.08 -0.19
CA VAL A 375 25.98 -19.17 0.94
C VAL A 375 27.36 -19.64 0.46
N ASP A 376 28.30 -19.75 1.39
CA ASP A 376 29.63 -20.31 1.16
C ASP A 376 29.56 -21.67 0.42
N GLU A 377 30.56 -21.98 -0.39
CA GLU A 377 30.56 -23.18 -1.24
C GLU A 377 30.40 -24.48 -0.45
N GLU A 378 31.14 -24.65 0.65
CA GLU A 378 31.07 -25.86 1.46
C GLU A 378 29.69 -26.00 2.11
N GLN A 379 29.18 -24.89 2.65
CA GLN A 379 27.85 -24.85 3.25
C GLN A 379 26.75 -25.15 2.21
N GLN A 380 26.83 -24.54 1.03
CA GLN A 380 25.87 -24.73 -0.06
C GLN A 380 25.87 -26.21 -0.52
N TRP A 381 27.06 -26.79 -0.68
CA TRP A 381 27.22 -28.18 -1.08
C TRP A 381 26.61 -29.16 -0.08
N ASN A 382 26.83 -28.91 1.22
CA ASN A 382 26.27 -29.72 2.30
C ASN A 382 24.74 -29.59 2.38
N ASN A 383 24.19 -28.40 2.10
CA ASN A 383 22.75 -28.15 2.11
C ASN A 383 21.99 -28.85 0.98
N PHE A 384 22.62 -29.15 -0.16
CA PHE A 384 21.94 -29.86 -1.24
C PHE A 384 21.35 -31.21 -0.79
N LYS A 385 20.24 -31.65 -1.42
CA LYS A 385 19.81 -33.05 -1.24
C LYS A 385 20.85 -34.02 -1.84
N PRO A 386 21.03 -35.23 -1.28
CA PRO A 386 22.00 -36.20 -1.81
C PRO A 386 21.85 -36.47 -3.32
N LYS A 387 20.62 -36.49 -3.83
CA LYS A 387 20.33 -36.66 -5.26
C LYS A 387 20.98 -35.58 -6.13
N VAL A 388 20.95 -34.31 -5.70
CA VAL A 388 21.52 -33.17 -6.43
C VAL A 388 23.04 -33.32 -6.52
N ARG A 389 23.72 -33.62 -5.40
CA ARG A 389 25.17 -33.88 -5.40
C ARG A 389 25.56 -35.05 -6.30
N ASN A 390 24.78 -36.13 -6.29
CA ASN A 390 25.04 -37.30 -7.14
C ASN A 390 24.85 -36.98 -8.63
N ASN A 391 23.80 -36.21 -8.97
CA ASN A 391 23.58 -35.74 -10.33
C ASN A 391 24.72 -34.83 -10.81
N TYR A 392 25.19 -33.92 -9.96
CA TYR A 392 26.33 -33.06 -10.28
C TYR A 392 27.61 -33.85 -10.54
N ARG A 393 27.96 -34.82 -9.67
CA ARG A 393 29.12 -35.69 -9.89
C ARG A 393 29.02 -36.47 -11.19
N LYS A 394 27.82 -36.91 -11.56
CA LYS A 394 27.58 -37.56 -12.86
C LYS A 394 27.83 -36.60 -14.01
N ALA A 395 27.33 -35.37 -13.94
CA ALA A 395 27.60 -34.36 -14.96
C ALA A 395 29.10 -34.06 -15.13
N VAL A 396 29.84 -33.97 -14.02
CA VAL A 396 31.30 -33.82 -14.06
C VAL A 396 31.98 -35.03 -14.71
N GLN A 397 31.52 -36.25 -14.43
CA GLN A 397 32.05 -37.47 -15.07
C GLN A 397 31.74 -37.53 -16.58
N GLU A 398 30.64 -36.91 -17.00
CA GLU A 398 30.26 -36.76 -18.41
C GLU A 398 30.95 -35.58 -19.10
N GLU A 399 31.92 -34.95 -18.42
CA GLU A 399 32.76 -33.86 -18.92
C GLU A 399 31.95 -32.65 -19.41
N LEU A 400 30.81 -32.38 -18.75
CA LEU A 400 29.99 -31.22 -19.08
C LEU A 400 30.75 -29.92 -18.77
N GLN A 401 30.62 -28.95 -19.68
CA GLN A 401 31.17 -27.60 -19.54
C GLN A 401 30.04 -26.58 -19.48
N ILE A 402 30.29 -25.43 -18.86
CA ILE A 402 29.32 -24.32 -18.82
C ILE A 402 30.00 -23.05 -19.30
N GLU A 403 29.27 -22.26 -20.09
CA GLU A 403 29.60 -20.88 -20.38
C GLU A 403 28.46 -19.98 -19.92
N ILE A 404 28.82 -18.86 -19.29
CA ILE A 404 27.89 -17.87 -18.75
C ILE A 404 28.15 -16.57 -19.49
N PHE A 405 27.19 -16.17 -20.31
CA PHE A 405 27.27 -15.02 -21.20
C PHE A 405 26.55 -13.83 -20.58
N GLU A 406 27.28 -12.73 -20.43
CA GLU A 406 26.75 -11.40 -20.10
C GLU A 406 26.86 -10.48 -21.31
N ALA A 407 26.19 -9.33 -21.27
CA ALA A 407 26.18 -8.39 -22.39
C ALA A 407 27.59 -7.86 -22.75
N PRO A 408 27.89 -7.66 -24.05
CA PRO A 408 27.04 -7.96 -25.20
C PRO A 408 26.98 -9.47 -25.50
N ILE A 409 25.77 -10.01 -25.64
CA ILE A 409 25.54 -11.41 -25.99
C ILE A 409 25.36 -11.52 -27.51
N SER A 410 26.08 -12.42 -28.16
CA SER A 410 26.00 -12.60 -29.62
C SER A 410 24.68 -13.25 -30.04
N LEU A 411 24.25 -12.98 -31.28
CA LEU A 411 23.06 -13.61 -31.86
C LEU A 411 23.19 -15.14 -31.92
N GLU A 412 24.40 -15.67 -32.07
CA GLU A 412 24.68 -17.11 -32.06
C GLU A 412 24.33 -17.73 -30.70
N VAL A 413 24.76 -17.12 -29.60
CA VAL A 413 24.43 -17.58 -28.25
C VAL A 413 22.92 -17.48 -27.98
N ILE A 414 22.28 -16.39 -28.42
CA ILE A 414 20.83 -16.23 -28.28
C ILE A 414 20.09 -17.31 -29.07
N LYS A 415 20.59 -17.67 -30.26
CA LYS A 415 20.03 -18.73 -31.09
C LYS A 415 20.19 -20.11 -30.44
N ASP A 416 21.36 -20.42 -29.87
CA ASP A 416 21.57 -21.67 -29.14
C ASP A 416 20.58 -21.81 -27.97
N PHE A 417 20.39 -20.73 -27.20
CA PHE A 417 19.36 -20.68 -26.16
C PHE A 417 17.95 -20.93 -26.75
N TYR A 418 17.60 -20.19 -27.80
CA TYR A 418 16.29 -20.20 -28.42
C TYR A 418 15.92 -21.59 -28.95
N ASP A 419 16.84 -22.23 -29.69
CA ASP A 419 16.61 -23.54 -30.30
C ASP A 419 16.35 -24.62 -29.24
N ILE A 420 17.10 -24.60 -28.13
CA ILE A 420 16.88 -25.52 -27.00
C ILE A 420 15.58 -25.21 -26.26
N TYR A 421 15.26 -23.92 -26.07
CA TYR A 421 14.04 -23.48 -25.41
C TYR A 421 12.78 -23.91 -26.17
N ILE A 422 12.72 -23.65 -27.49
CA ILE A 422 11.59 -24.04 -28.34
C ILE A 422 11.41 -25.55 -28.38
N GLN A 423 12.49 -26.32 -28.55
CA GLN A 423 12.42 -27.79 -28.48
C GLN A 423 11.87 -28.27 -27.13
N THR A 424 12.22 -27.58 -26.03
CA THR A 424 11.69 -27.90 -24.70
C THR A 424 10.19 -27.60 -24.62
N MET A 425 9.72 -26.46 -25.13
CA MET A 425 8.31 -26.10 -25.15
C MET A 425 7.48 -27.07 -25.98
N GLN A 426 7.98 -27.47 -27.16
CA GLN A 426 7.36 -28.50 -28.01
C GLN A 426 7.24 -29.84 -27.28
N ARG A 427 8.34 -30.30 -26.65
CA ARG A 427 8.38 -31.58 -25.94
C ARG A 427 7.39 -31.66 -24.79
N ILE A 428 7.15 -30.57 -24.07
CA ILE A 428 6.21 -30.55 -22.94
C ILE A 428 4.78 -30.18 -23.33
N ASN A 429 4.51 -29.99 -24.63
CA ASN A 429 3.25 -29.48 -25.16
C ASN A 429 2.78 -28.22 -24.43
N ALA A 430 3.67 -27.22 -24.36
CA ALA A 430 3.39 -25.95 -23.71
C ALA A 430 2.24 -25.21 -24.41
N HIS A 431 1.57 -24.31 -23.68
CA HIS A 431 0.55 -23.43 -24.25
C HIS A 431 1.21 -22.41 -25.21
N ASP A 432 0.49 -21.98 -26.26
CA ASP A 432 1.01 -21.09 -27.33
C ASP A 432 1.68 -19.82 -26.80
N GLN A 433 1.17 -19.25 -25.70
CA GLN A 433 1.76 -18.10 -25.00
C GLN A 433 3.23 -18.26 -24.57
N TYR A 434 3.75 -19.49 -24.48
CA TYR A 434 5.16 -19.76 -24.15
C TYR A 434 6.07 -19.85 -25.39
N PHE A 435 5.52 -19.76 -26.60
CA PHE A 435 6.28 -19.76 -27.85
C PHE A 435 6.60 -18.31 -28.27
N PHE A 436 7.65 -17.77 -27.68
CA PHE A 436 8.18 -16.45 -28.05
C PHE A 436 8.95 -16.52 -29.37
N TYR A 437 8.91 -15.45 -30.17
CA TYR A 437 9.80 -15.28 -31.33
C TYR A 437 11.21 -14.92 -30.88
N ILE A 438 12.23 -15.24 -31.69
CA ILE A 438 13.62 -14.92 -31.35
C ILE A 438 13.84 -13.43 -31.10
N ASP A 439 13.12 -12.56 -31.83
CA ASP A 439 13.19 -11.10 -31.71
C ASP A 439 12.83 -10.61 -30.30
N TYR A 440 11.97 -11.32 -29.58
CA TYR A 440 11.65 -11.01 -28.18
C TYR A 440 12.90 -11.07 -27.30
N PHE A 441 13.71 -12.11 -27.45
CA PHE A 441 14.92 -12.31 -26.66
C PHE A 441 16.04 -11.36 -27.09
N THR A 442 16.22 -11.15 -28.40
CA THR A 442 17.24 -10.23 -28.90
C THR A 442 16.96 -8.81 -28.45
N ASN A 443 15.72 -8.34 -28.54
CA ASN A 443 15.33 -7.00 -28.14
C ASN A 443 15.47 -6.81 -26.63
N PHE A 444 15.00 -7.77 -25.82
CA PHE A 444 15.15 -7.68 -24.37
C PHE A 444 16.61 -7.58 -23.94
N ILE A 445 17.49 -8.42 -24.50
CA ILE A 445 18.92 -8.45 -24.14
C ILE A 445 19.64 -7.19 -24.64
N SER A 446 19.33 -6.70 -25.84
CA SER A 446 19.97 -5.49 -26.38
C SER A 446 19.58 -4.22 -25.64
N GLU A 447 18.31 -4.11 -25.25
CA GLU A 447 17.78 -2.94 -24.53
C GLU A 447 18.11 -2.98 -23.03
N ASN A 448 18.34 -4.18 -22.47
CA ASN A 448 18.60 -4.37 -21.03
C ASN A 448 19.87 -5.19 -20.76
N PRO A 449 21.06 -4.73 -21.23
CA PRO A 449 22.30 -5.50 -21.18
C PRO A 449 22.72 -5.90 -19.75
N ASP A 450 22.40 -5.06 -18.77
CA ASP A 450 22.74 -5.29 -17.37
C ASP A 450 21.73 -6.18 -16.63
N ASN A 451 20.65 -6.63 -17.27
CA ASN A 451 19.57 -7.37 -16.64
C ASN A 451 19.41 -8.82 -17.12
N ALA A 452 20.27 -9.30 -18.02
CA ALA A 452 20.16 -10.64 -18.61
C ALA A 452 21.49 -11.40 -18.60
N ILE A 453 21.39 -12.72 -18.39
CA ILE A 453 22.48 -13.68 -18.55
C ILE A 453 21.93 -14.86 -19.34
N ILE A 454 22.72 -15.40 -20.26
CA ILE A 454 22.47 -16.73 -20.82
C ILE A 454 23.53 -17.69 -20.29
N ALA A 455 23.11 -18.75 -19.62
CA ALA A 455 23.99 -19.85 -19.22
C ALA A 455 23.75 -21.04 -20.16
N ILE A 456 24.80 -21.58 -20.77
CA ILE A 456 24.72 -22.74 -21.67
C ILE A 456 25.66 -23.83 -21.17
N VAL A 457 25.12 -25.04 -21.07
CA VAL A 457 25.90 -26.25 -20.78
C VAL A 457 26.18 -26.97 -22.08
N TYR A 458 27.45 -27.33 -22.27
CA TYR A 458 27.96 -28.02 -23.43
C TYR A 458 28.38 -29.45 -23.10
N LYS A 459 28.20 -30.36 -24.07
CA LYS A 459 28.88 -31.66 -24.12
C LYS A 459 29.59 -31.77 -25.47
N GLU A 460 30.91 -31.89 -25.44
CA GLU A 460 31.74 -31.99 -26.67
C GLU A 460 31.41 -30.85 -27.67
N SER A 461 31.31 -29.61 -27.16
CA SER A 461 30.93 -28.39 -27.91
C SER A 461 29.48 -28.30 -28.41
N VAL A 462 28.63 -29.29 -28.15
CA VAL A 462 27.19 -29.21 -28.46
C VAL A 462 26.47 -28.52 -27.30
N PRO A 463 25.69 -27.45 -27.52
CA PRO A 463 24.85 -26.86 -26.48
C PRO A 463 23.69 -27.80 -26.17
N ILE A 464 23.56 -28.24 -24.91
CA ILE A 464 22.61 -29.30 -24.51
C ILE A 464 21.60 -28.86 -23.45
N SER A 465 21.90 -27.80 -22.72
CA SER A 465 21.00 -27.21 -21.72
C SER A 465 21.27 -25.74 -21.61
N THR A 466 20.22 -24.95 -21.39
CA THR A 466 20.33 -23.50 -21.36
C THR A 466 19.39 -22.89 -20.34
N GLU A 467 19.75 -21.70 -19.90
CA GLU A 467 18.87 -20.85 -19.14
C GLU A 467 19.13 -19.37 -19.45
N LEU A 468 18.03 -18.63 -19.64
CA LEU A 468 17.96 -17.18 -19.53
C LEU A 468 17.67 -16.81 -18.07
N ILE A 469 18.61 -16.13 -17.43
CA ILE A 469 18.52 -15.64 -16.06
C ILE A 469 18.33 -14.12 -16.10
N LEU A 470 17.39 -13.62 -15.32
CA LEU A 470 17.22 -12.18 -15.14
C LEU A 470 17.97 -11.69 -13.90
N LYS A 471 18.69 -10.57 -14.01
CA LYS A 471 19.45 -9.97 -12.91
C LYS A 471 18.64 -8.85 -12.24
N GLY A 472 18.40 -9.01 -10.94
CA GLY A 472 17.96 -7.97 -10.01
C GLY A 472 19.14 -7.34 -9.24
N GLU A 473 18.87 -6.41 -8.31
CA GLU A 473 19.91 -5.75 -7.49
C GLU A 473 20.87 -6.74 -6.79
N ASN A 474 20.32 -7.77 -6.15
CA ASN A 474 21.08 -8.79 -5.42
C ASN A 474 20.49 -10.20 -5.59
N THR A 475 19.59 -10.35 -6.56
CA THR A 475 18.79 -11.56 -6.77
C THR A 475 18.84 -11.95 -8.23
N LEU A 476 19.16 -13.21 -8.50
CA LEU A 476 19.02 -13.82 -9.81
C LEU A 476 17.66 -14.51 -9.93
N TYR A 477 17.03 -14.44 -11.09
CA TYR A 477 15.76 -15.11 -11.38
C TYR A 477 15.94 -16.12 -12.51
N SER A 478 15.78 -17.39 -12.20
CA SER A 478 15.62 -18.47 -13.18
C SER A 478 14.34 -18.19 -13.98
N TYR A 479 14.47 -17.62 -15.18
CA TYR A 479 13.34 -17.12 -15.94
C TYR A 479 12.84 -18.14 -16.95
N LEU A 480 13.64 -18.44 -17.98
CA LEU A 480 13.29 -19.40 -19.02
C LEU A 480 14.47 -20.31 -19.29
N GLY A 481 14.22 -21.57 -19.57
CA GLY A 481 15.30 -22.52 -19.83
C GLY A 481 14.81 -23.77 -20.51
N GLY A 482 15.76 -24.56 -20.97
CA GLY A 482 15.49 -25.75 -21.73
C GLY A 482 16.63 -26.75 -21.69
N THR A 483 16.33 -27.98 -22.07
CA THR A 483 17.30 -29.06 -22.11
C THR A 483 16.90 -30.06 -23.17
N LEU A 484 17.86 -30.45 -23.99
CA LEU A 484 17.72 -31.48 -24.99
C LEU A 484 17.52 -32.86 -24.33
N SER A 485 16.47 -33.56 -24.73
CA SER A 485 16.00 -34.78 -24.04
C SER A 485 16.97 -35.94 -24.13
N GLU A 486 17.67 -36.04 -25.24
CA GLU A 486 18.70 -37.02 -25.54
C GLU A 486 19.88 -36.91 -24.57
N TYR A 487 20.09 -35.77 -23.91
CA TYR A 487 21.17 -35.56 -22.93
C TYR A 487 20.69 -35.61 -21.47
N PHE A 488 19.44 -35.97 -21.17
CA PHE A 488 18.96 -36.05 -19.78
C PHE A 488 19.75 -37.03 -18.90
N TYR A 489 20.38 -38.03 -19.53
CA TYR A 489 21.22 -38.99 -18.82
C TYR A 489 22.47 -38.33 -18.22
N THR A 490 22.98 -37.23 -18.79
CA THR A 490 24.19 -36.52 -18.31
C THR A 490 23.92 -35.56 -17.15
N ARG A 491 22.64 -35.31 -16.83
CA ARG A 491 22.21 -34.39 -15.76
C ARG A 491 22.64 -32.91 -15.95
N PRO A 492 22.45 -32.33 -17.14
CA PRO A 492 22.97 -30.99 -17.44
C PRO A 492 22.24 -29.87 -16.67
N ASN A 493 20.96 -30.06 -16.31
CA ASN A 493 20.21 -29.07 -15.52
C ASN A 493 20.73 -28.92 -14.09
N ASP A 494 20.98 -30.02 -13.38
CA ASP A 494 21.55 -29.96 -12.02
C ASP A 494 22.94 -29.32 -12.05
N PHE A 495 23.73 -29.61 -13.08
CA PHE A 495 25.03 -28.99 -13.33
C PHE A 495 24.91 -27.48 -13.55
N LEU A 496 24.04 -27.05 -14.48
CA LEU A 496 23.76 -25.64 -14.77
C LEU A 496 23.41 -24.88 -13.49
N LYS A 497 22.48 -25.39 -12.68
CA LYS A 497 22.05 -24.71 -11.45
C LYS A 497 23.17 -24.52 -10.45
N ILE A 498 24.01 -25.53 -10.25
CA ILE A 498 25.10 -25.46 -9.27
C ILE A 498 26.19 -24.51 -9.75
N GLU A 499 26.57 -24.58 -11.03
CA GLU A 499 27.54 -23.65 -11.62
C GLU A 499 27.02 -22.20 -11.59
N MET A 500 25.74 -21.99 -11.87
CA MET A 500 25.11 -20.66 -11.72
C MET A 500 25.17 -20.16 -10.28
N MET A 501 25.00 -21.02 -9.27
CA MET A 501 25.16 -20.63 -7.85
C MET A 501 26.61 -20.28 -7.50
N LYS A 502 27.60 -20.94 -8.10
CA LYS A 502 29.01 -20.58 -7.93
C LYS A 502 29.28 -19.21 -8.53
N TRP A 503 28.88 -18.99 -9.77
CA TRP A 503 29.01 -17.70 -10.44
C TRP A 503 28.29 -16.59 -9.67
N ALA A 504 27.09 -16.87 -9.15
CA ALA A 504 26.32 -15.92 -8.34
C ALA A 504 27.10 -15.48 -7.09
N ARG A 505 27.76 -16.43 -6.42
CA ARG A 505 28.60 -16.15 -5.24
C ARG A 505 29.79 -15.27 -5.60
N GLU A 506 30.50 -15.60 -6.68
CA GLU A 506 31.67 -14.85 -7.15
C GLU A 506 31.32 -13.41 -7.55
N ASN A 507 30.09 -13.20 -8.04
CA ASN A 507 29.58 -11.89 -8.46
C ASN A 507 28.73 -11.19 -7.38
N GLY A 508 28.73 -11.68 -6.13
CA GLY A 508 28.12 -11.00 -4.99
C GLY A 508 26.58 -11.04 -4.92
N TYR A 509 25.93 -11.91 -5.70
CA TYR A 509 24.49 -12.13 -5.60
C TYR A 509 24.13 -12.89 -4.33
N LYS A 510 23.07 -12.45 -3.65
CA LYS A 510 22.64 -13.01 -2.36
C LYS A 510 21.56 -14.08 -2.51
N TYR A 511 20.76 -13.98 -3.56
CA TYR A 511 19.61 -14.85 -3.75
C TYR A 511 19.54 -15.40 -5.17
N TYR A 512 19.02 -16.61 -5.30
CA TYR A 512 18.66 -17.20 -6.58
C TYR A 512 17.24 -17.77 -6.51
N VAL A 513 16.32 -17.12 -7.21
CA VAL A 513 14.92 -17.51 -7.28
C VAL A 513 14.77 -18.53 -8.41
N LEU A 514 14.48 -19.77 -8.05
CA LEU A 514 14.19 -20.84 -9.00
C LEU A 514 12.71 -20.86 -9.44
N GLY A 515 11.87 -20.03 -8.81
CA GLY A 515 10.44 -19.97 -9.05
C GLY A 515 9.66 -21.13 -8.40
N GLY A 516 8.39 -21.27 -8.77
CA GLY A 516 7.47 -22.28 -8.23
C GLY A 516 7.30 -23.53 -9.11
N GLY A 517 6.37 -24.39 -8.69
CA GLY A 517 5.83 -25.49 -9.51
C GLY A 517 4.69 -25.02 -10.42
N ARG A 518 4.03 -25.94 -11.12
CA ARG A 518 2.76 -25.69 -11.81
C ARG A 518 1.61 -25.57 -10.81
N VAL A 519 1.69 -26.38 -9.75
CA VAL A 519 0.85 -26.32 -8.55
C VAL A 519 1.73 -26.51 -7.32
N ASP A 520 1.25 -26.08 -6.16
CA ASP A 520 2.01 -26.20 -4.91
C ASP A 520 2.37 -27.65 -4.60
N GLY A 521 3.66 -27.89 -4.33
CA GLY A 521 4.16 -29.21 -3.93
C GLY A 521 4.35 -30.23 -5.07
N ASP A 522 4.22 -29.82 -6.34
CA ASP A 522 4.41 -30.71 -7.48
C ASP A 522 5.87 -31.18 -7.68
N GLY A 523 6.09 -32.01 -8.70
CA GLY A 523 7.42 -32.54 -9.02
C GLY A 523 8.44 -31.46 -9.38
N LEU A 524 8.00 -30.38 -10.05
CA LEU A 524 8.87 -29.28 -10.47
C LEU A 524 9.31 -28.44 -9.26
N TYR A 525 8.38 -28.11 -8.37
CA TYR A 525 8.66 -27.47 -7.10
C TYR A 525 9.62 -28.33 -6.26
N LYS A 526 9.36 -29.63 -6.11
CA LYS A 526 10.23 -30.55 -5.34
C LYS A 526 11.64 -30.64 -5.91
N TYR A 527 11.77 -30.59 -7.23
CA TYR A 527 13.06 -30.53 -7.91
C TYR A 527 13.81 -29.23 -7.56
N LYS A 528 13.17 -28.07 -7.72
CA LYS A 528 13.76 -26.76 -7.37
C LYS A 528 14.14 -26.68 -5.89
N LYS A 529 13.25 -27.18 -5.02
CA LYS A 529 13.47 -27.21 -3.56
C LYS A 529 14.62 -28.13 -3.16
N SER A 530 15.01 -29.08 -4.00
CA SER A 530 16.13 -29.98 -3.70
C SER A 530 17.51 -29.29 -3.69
N PHE A 531 17.61 -28.11 -4.31
CA PHE A 531 18.80 -27.26 -4.27
C PHE A 531 18.84 -26.36 -3.02
N PHE A 532 17.69 -26.03 -2.44
CA PHE A 532 17.56 -25.17 -1.25
C PHE A 532 16.58 -25.77 -0.23
N PRO A 533 16.87 -26.98 0.31
CA PRO A 533 15.89 -27.71 1.10
C PRO A 533 15.64 -27.08 2.48
N SER A 534 16.62 -26.34 3.01
CA SER A 534 16.57 -25.72 4.35
C SER A 534 16.07 -24.27 4.34
N ASP A 535 16.08 -23.61 3.18
CA ASP A 535 15.65 -22.21 3.07
C ASP A 535 14.13 -22.12 3.17
N GLU A 536 13.59 -20.99 3.63
CA GLU A 536 12.14 -20.76 3.57
C GLU A 536 11.71 -20.41 2.14
N ASP A 537 10.54 -20.88 1.73
CA ASP A 537 9.96 -20.48 0.46
C ASP A 537 9.38 -19.08 0.56
N ILE A 538 9.40 -18.35 -0.56
CA ILE A 538 8.68 -17.09 -0.69
C ILE A 538 7.33 -17.32 -1.34
N VAL A 539 6.29 -16.73 -0.78
CA VAL A 539 4.92 -16.87 -1.30
C VAL A 539 4.69 -15.81 -2.37
N TYR A 540 4.27 -16.25 -3.55
CA TYR A 540 3.78 -15.38 -4.60
C TYR A 540 2.30 -15.09 -4.37
N TYR A 541 1.95 -13.81 -4.41
CA TYR A 541 0.59 -13.34 -4.15
C TYR A 541 -0.03 -12.76 -5.41
N THR A 542 -1.33 -12.99 -5.56
CA THR A 542 -2.19 -12.25 -6.49
C THR A 542 -3.20 -11.42 -5.71
N GLY A 543 -3.58 -10.27 -6.25
CA GLY A 543 -4.64 -9.42 -5.73
C GLY A 543 -5.90 -9.60 -6.55
N ARG A 544 -7.04 -9.74 -5.88
CA ARG A 544 -8.37 -9.81 -6.50
C ARG A 544 -9.26 -8.76 -5.86
N LYS A 545 -9.74 -7.81 -6.64
CA LYS A 545 -10.58 -6.72 -6.14
C LYS A 545 -11.83 -6.57 -6.98
N ILE A 546 -12.97 -6.57 -6.31
CA ILE A 546 -14.25 -6.14 -6.87
C ILE A 546 -14.40 -4.66 -6.50
N VAL A 547 -14.41 -3.79 -7.51
CA VAL A 547 -14.52 -2.33 -7.32
C VAL A 547 -15.99 -1.93 -7.17
N ASN A 548 -16.86 -2.51 -8.00
CA ASN A 548 -18.31 -2.30 -7.95
C ASN A 548 -19.03 -3.65 -7.92
N SER A 549 -19.52 -4.04 -6.74
CA SER A 549 -20.16 -5.34 -6.50
C SER A 549 -21.44 -5.53 -7.32
N ASP A 550 -22.25 -4.48 -7.46
CA ASP A 550 -23.54 -4.58 -8.14
C ASP A 550 -23.34 -4.87 -9.63
N ILE A 551 -22.44 -4.12 -10.26
CA ILE A 551 -22.10 -4.31 -11.68
C ILE A 551 -21.35 -5.62 -11.89
N TYR A 552 -20.44 -5.99 -10.99
CA TYR A 552 -19.74 -7.27 -11.07
C TYR A 552 -20.72 -8.44 -11.09
N ASN A 553 -21.70 -8.44 -10.17
CA ASN A 553 -22.71 -9.48 -10.08
C ASN A 553 -23.62 -9.49 -11.30
N GLU A 554 -24.03 -8.32 -11.80
CA GLU A 554 -24.81 -8.20 -13.03
C GLU A 554 -24.09 -8.82 -14.24
N LEU A 555 -22.81 -8.48 -14.43
CA LEU A 555 -21.99 -9.01 -15.53
C LEU A 555 -21.78 -10.52 -15.39
N SER A 556 -21.57 -11.01 -14.17
CA SER A 556 -21.36 -12.43 -13.89
C SER A 556 -22.61 -13.26 -14.22
N LEU A 557 -23.80 -12.79 -13.81
CA LEU A 557 -25.07 -13.44 -14.18
C LEU A 557 -25.29 -13.44 -15.70
N LYS A 558 -24.99 -12.32 -16.38
CA LYS A 558 -25.11 -12.23 -17.84
C LYS A 558 -24.14 -13.15 -18.58
N SER A 559 -22.96 -13.40 -18.03
CA SER A 559 -21.98 -14.35 -18.58
C SER A 559 -22.35 -15.83 -18.38
N LYS A 560 -23.57 -16.13 -17.92
CA LYS A 560 -24.12 -17.48 -17.68
C LYS A 560 -23.41 -18.25 -16.56
N VAL A 561 -22.82 -17.54 -15.59
CA VAL A 561 -22.31 -18.14 -14.34
C VAL A 561 -23.47 -18.13 -13.33
N ASN A 562 -23.93 -19.32 -12.90
CA ASN A 562 -25.20 -19.53 -12.19
C ASN A 562 -25.17 -19.31 -10.67
N GLU A 563 -24.14 -18.67 -10.11
CA GLU A 563 -23.98 -18.50 -8.65
C GLU A 563 -23.68 -17.03 -8.28
N LEU A 564 -24.33 -16.54 -7.22
CA LEU A 564 -24.02 -15.26 -6.58
C LEU A 564 -22.85 -15.48 -5.62
N LEU A 565 -21.78 -14.70 -5.79
CA LEU A 565 -20.52 -14.86 -5.06
C LEU A 565 -20.66 -14.67 -3.53
N ASP A 566 -20.03 -15.58 -2.77
CA ASP A 566 -19.47 -15.29 -1.44
C ASP A 566 -17.95 -15.02 -1.55
N VAL A 567 -17.33 -14.47 -0.52
CA VAL A 567 -15.88 -14.21 -0.40
C VAL A 567 -15.05 -15.48 -0.63
N ASP A 568 -15.57 -16.66 -0.30
CA ASP A 568 -14.88 -17.94 -0.51
C ASP A 568 -14.69 -18.30 -1.99
N ASP A 569 -15.60 -17.86 -2.87
CA ASP A 569 -15.51 -18.08 -4.31
C ASP A 569 -14.44 -17.18 -4.95
N ILE A 570 -14.26 -15.95 -4.43
CA ILE A 570 -13.18 -15.05 -4.86
C ILE A 570 -11.81 -15.66 -4.54
N ARG A 571 -11.68 -16.42 -3.46
CA ARG A 571 -10.39 -17.00 -3.02
C ARG A 571 -10.02 -18.25 -3.80
N ASN A 572 -11.01 -19.10 -4.12
CA ASN A 572 -10.75 -20.44 -4.64
C ASN A 572 -11.16 -20.61 -6.12
N GLY A 573 -11.89 -19.67 -6.70
CA GLY A 573 -12.40 -19.73 -8.08
C GLY A 573 -11.55 -19.00 -9.12
N TYR A 574 -12.03 -19.04 -10.37
CA TYR A 574 -11.53 -18.21 -11.46
C TYR A 574 -11.89 -16.74 -11.22
N PHE A 575 -11.01 -15.80 -11.56
CA PHE A 575 -11.28 -14.38 -11.35
C PHE A 575 -10.75 -13.51 -12.50
N PRO A 576 -11.53 -12.53 -13.00
CA PRO A 576 -12.92 -12.26 -12.62
C PRO A 576 -13.89 -13.30 -13.23
N LEU A 577 -14.96 -13.63 -12.51
CA LEU A 577 -15.89 -14.70 -12.89
C LEU A 577 -16.56 -14.47 -14.24
N TYR A 578 -16.93 -13.23 -14.56
CA TYR A 578 -17.61 -12.93 -15.82
C TYR A 578 -16.75 -13.21 -17.07
N ARG A 579 -15.45 -13.47 -16.90
CA ARG A 579 -14.54 -13.92 -17.97
C ARG A 579 -14.26 -15.42 -17.97
N GLN A 580 -14.94 -16.21 -17.14
CA GLN A 580 -14.66 -17.65 -17.02
C GLN A 580 -14.93 -18.44 -18.31
N ASN A 581 -15.84 -17.93 -19.14
CA ASN A 581 -16.28 -18.56 -20.39
C ASN A 581 -15.72 -17.87 -21.65
N GLU A 582 -14.82 -16.90 -21.49
CA GLU A 582 -14.00 -16.34 -22.59
C GLU A 582 -12.83 -17.28 -22.88
#